data_AF-A0A535T5N3-F1
#
_entry.id   AF-A0A535T5N3-F1
#
_cell.length_a   1.000
_cell.length_b   1.000
_cell.length_c   1.000
_cell.angle_alpha   90.00
_cell.angle_beta   90.00
_cell.angle_gamma   90.00
#
_symmetry.space_group_name_H-M   'P 1'
#
loop_
_entity.id
_entity.type
_entity.pdbx_description
1 polymer ?
#
loop_
_entity_poly.entity_id
_entity_poly.type
_entity_poly.pdbx_seq_one_letter_code
_entity_poly.pdbx_strand_id
1 'polypeptide(L)'
;MYEGSFDATLLGLLNDDSSPVSRVHLGVVFLVEGDTDNIAIRETDKLAGEMLTLNEMRIFYLGMESWSQIVYDRLVQPSPLTPLPEGEGA
;
A
#
# COMPACT_ATOMS: atom_id res chain seq x y z
N MET A 1 -11.13 -1.74 12.64
CA MET A 1 -10.00 -1.29 13.45
C MET A 1 -8.95 -2.39 13.41
N TYR A 2 -7.67 -2.07 13.61
CA TYR A 2 -6.60 -3.07 13.72
C TYR A 2 -6.43 -3.47 15.18
N GLU A 3 -6.33 -4.76 15.48
CA GLU A 3 -6.19 -5.29 16.83
C GLU A 3 -4.88 -6.09 16.95
N GLY A 4 -3.77 -5.39 17.21
CA GLY A 4 -2.46 -6.00 17.32
C GLY A 4 -1.35 -4.97 17.51
N SER A 5 -0.10 -5.41 17.40
CA SER A 5 1.06 -4.52 17.27
C SER A 5 1.41 -4.32 15.79
N PHE A 6 2.00 -3.16 15.48
CA PHE A 6 2.45 -2.88 14.13
C PHE A 6 3.74 -2.05 14.17
N ASP A 7 4.55 -2.22 13.15
CA ASP A 7 5.68 -1.36 12.83
C ASP A 7 5.34 -0.49 11.62
N ALA A 8 5.85 0.74 11.60
CA ALA A 8 5.67 1.67 10.50
C ALA A 8 7.03 2.10 9.95
N THR A 9 7.32 1.71 8.72
CA THR A 9 8.58 2.03 8.03
C THR A 9 8.34 3.12 6.99
N LEU A 10 9.14 4.18 7.00
CA LEU A 10 9.13 5.18 5.94
C LEU A 10 9.59 4.53 4.62
N LEU A 11 8.67 4.42 3.66
CA LEU A 11 8.97 3.87 2.34
C LEU A 11 9.58 4.94 1.42
N GLY A 12 9.18 6.20 1.58
CA GLY A 12 9.75 7.33 0.85
C GLY A 12 8.80 8.51 0.68
N LEU A 13 9.11 9.35 -0.29
CA LEU A 13 8.30 10.51 -0.68
C LEU A 13 7.60 10.23 -2.01
N LEU A 14 6.32 10.59 -2.10
CA LEU A 14 5.52 10.57 -3.32
C LEU A 14 5.35 11.99 -3.82
N ASN A 15 5.94 12.27 -4.99
CA ASN A 15 5.78 13.54 -5.69
C ASN A 15 5.23 13.24 -7.09
N ASP A 16 3.98 13.60 -7.32
CA ASP A 16 3.24 13.36 -8.56
C ASP A 16 2.78 14.71 -9.14
N ASP A 17 3.00 14.95 -10.43
CA ASP A 17 2.63 16.19 -11.12
C ASP A 17 1.51 16.02 -12.16
N SER A 18 0.96 14.80 -12.26
CA SER A 18 0.00 14.39 -13.29
C SER A 18 -1.35 15.11 -13.23
N SER A 19 -1.74 15.65 -12.07
CA SER A 19 -3.02 16.34 -11.88
C SER A 19 -2.87 17.68 -11.14
N PRO A 20 -3.83 18.62 -11.25
CA PRO A 20 -3.82 19.85 -10.46
C PRO A 20 -3.76 19.62 -8.96
N VAL A 21 -4.38 18.54 -8.46
CA VAL A 21 -4.33 18.16 -7.04
C VAL A 21 -2.95 17.62 -6.71
N SER A 22 -2.39 16.76 -7.54
CA SER A 22 -1.08 16.15 -7.30
C SER A 22 0.03 17.20 -7.18
N ARG A 23 0.02 18.21 -8.07
CA ARG A 23 1.04 19.29 -8.10
C ARG A 23 1.16 20.12 -6.82
N VAL A 24 0.19 20.03 -5.91
CA VAL A 24 0.20 20.79 -4.65
C VAL A 24 0.35 19.91 -3.42
N HIS A 25 0.63 18.60 -3.58
CA HIS A 25 0.83 17.66 -2.49
C HIS A 25 2.18 16.95 -2.61
N LEU A 26 2.90 16.90 -1.49
CA LEU A 26 4.03 15.99 -1.30
C LEU A 26 3.60 14.91 -0.32
N GLY A 27 3.48 13.67 -0.79
CA GLY A 27 3.13 12.52 0.04
C GLY A 27 4.33 11.98 0.80
N VAL A 28 4.11 11.55 2.05
CA VAL A 28 5.07 10.76 2.84
C VAL A 28 4.48 9.38 3.00
N VAL A 29 5.09 8.37 2.40
CA VAL A 29 4.53 7.02 2.31
C VAL A 29 5.14 6.14 3.39
N PHE A 30 4.29 5.55 4.22
CA PHE A 30 4.68 4.56 5.22
C PHE A 30 4.15 3.19 4.82
N LEU A 31 4.98 2.16 4.97
CA LEU A 31 4.54 0.76 4.99
C LEU A 31 4.26 0.39 6.45
N VAL A 32 3.05 -0.08 6.71
CA VAL A 32 2.63 -0.55 8.04
C VAL A 32 2.54 -2.07 7.99
N GLU A 33 3.30 -2.74 8.84
CA GLU A 33 3.33 -4.19 8.97
C GLU A 33 2.75 -4.59 10.31
N GLY A 34 1.63 -5.30 10.27
CA GLY A 34 0.95 -5.83 11.43
C GLY A 34 1.36 -7.26 11.77
N ASP A 35 1.26 -7.63 13.03
CA ASP A 35 1.39 -9.00 13.55
C ASP A 35 0.18 -9.93 13.29
N THR A 36 -0.94 -9.40 12.79
CA THR A 36 -2.16 -10.16 12.46
C THR A 36 -2.87 -9.61 11.22
N ASP A 37 -3.76 -10.40 10.63
CA ASP A 37 -4.70 -9.99 9.58
C ASP A 37 -6.04 -9.48 10.13
N ASN A 38 -6.22 -9.43 11.46
CA ASN A 38 -7.42 -8.92 12.11
C ASN A 38 -7.54 -7.39 11.98
N ILE A 39 -8.06 -6.95 10.84
CA ILE A 39 -8.35 -5.56 10.53
C ILE A 39 -9.76 -5.38 9.98
N ALA A 40 -10.45 -4.35 10.47
CA ALA A 40 -11.76 -3.96 9.95
C ALA A 40 -11.81 -2.48 9.53
N ILE A 41 -12.76 -2.13 8.67
CA ILE A 41 -13.01 -0.74 8.29
C ILE A 41 -13.78 -0.05 9.41
N ARG A 42 -13.38 1.19 9.75
CA ARG A 42 -14.04 1.97 10.81
C ARG A 42 -15.30 2.70 10.33
N GLU A 43 -15.26 3.26 9.13
CA GLU A 43 -16.35 4.06 8.53
C GLU A 43 -17.06 3.26 7.43
N THR A 44 -17.92 2.33 7.85
CA THR A 44 -18.54 1.33 6.96
C THR A 44 -19.75 1.85 6.17
N ASP A 45 -20.23 3.06 6.47
CA ASP A 45 -21.30 3.74 5.75
C ASP A 45 -20.82 4.34 4.42
N LYS A 46 -19.52 4.62 4.29
CA LYS A 46 -18.91 5.19 3.08
C LYS A 46 -17.88 4.30 2.42
N LEU A 47 -17.18 3.49 3.21
CA LEU A 47 -16.03 2.73 2.75
C LEU A 47 -16.27 1.23 2.86
N ALA A 48 -15.75 0.52 1.87
CA ALA A 48 -15.63 -0.92 1.82
C ALA A 48 -14.20 -1.29 1.41
N GLY A 49 -13.79 -2.52 1.69
CA GLY A 49 -12.43 -2.97 1.47
C GLY A 49 -12.17 -4.31 2.12
N GLU A 50 -11.08 -4.91 1.69
CA GLU A 50 -10.66 -6.27 2.01
C GLU A 50 -9.13 -6.34 2.01
N MET A 51 -8.59 -7.34 2.71
CA MET A 51 -7.15 -7.62 2.70
C MET A 51 -6.83 -8.48 1.48
N LEU A 52 -5.91 -8.00 0.64
CA LEU A 52 -5.47 -8.68 -0.57
C LEU A 52 -3.95 -8.77 -0.59
N THR A 53 -3.44 -9.85 -1.15
CA THR A 53 -2.04 -9.97 -1.54
C THR A 53 -1.70 -9.03 -2.69
N LEU A 54 -0.41 -8.67 -2.85
CA LEU A 54 0.03 -7.84 -3.99
C LEU A 54 -0.36 -8.44 -5.36
N ASN A 55 -0.40 -9.77 -5.45
CA ASN A 55 -0.81 -10.47 -6.66
C ASN A 55 -2.31 -10.33 -6.93
N GLU A 56 -3.15 -10.47 -5.90
CA GLU A 56 -4.60 -10.28 -6.03
C GLU A 56 -4.94 -8.83 -6.38
N MET A 57 -4.26 -7.85 -5.78
CA MET A 57 -4.48 -6.42 -6.07
C MET A 57 -4.23 -6.05 -7.53
N ARG A 58 -3.43 -6.83 -8.26
CA ARG A 58 -3.08 -6.57 -9.67
C ARG A 58 -4.30 -6.40 -10.56
N ILE A 59 -5.39 -7.12 -10.29
CA ILE A 59 -6.60 -7.06 -11.11
C ILE A 59 -7.28 -5.69 -11.05
N PHE A 60 -7.05 -4.93 -9.98
CA PHE A 60 -7.62 -3.60 -9.75
C PHE A 60 -6.74 -2.47 -10.28
N TYR A 61 -5.55 -2.77 -10.81
CA TYR A 61 -4.55 -1.76 -11.17
C TYR A 61 -5.09 -0.64 -12.07
N LEU A 62 -5.90 -0.99 -13.08
CA LEU A 62 -6.49 0.02 -13.99
C LEU A 62 -7.59 0.86 -13.36
N GLY A 63 -8.16 0.42 -12.23
CA GLY A 63 -9.14 1.17 -11.44
C GLY A 63 -8.53 1.96 -10.28
N MET A 64 -7.22 1.81 -10.03
CA MET A 64 -6.50 2.60 -9.04
C MET A 64 -6.31 4.06 -9.52
N GLU A 65 -6.24 4.98 -8.56
CA GLU A 65 -5.82 6.36 -8.82
C GLU A 65 -4.30 6.46 -8.95
N SER A 66 -3.78 7.61 -9.40
CA SER A 66 -2.36 7.77 -9.70
C SER A 66 -1.45 7.44 -8.51
N TRP A 67 -1.80 7.88 -7.30
CA TRP A 67 -0.99 7.64 -6.12
C TRP A 67 -0.99 6.17 -5.70
N SER A 68 -2.11 5.46 -5.82
CA SER A 68 -2.17 4.02 -5.51
C SER A 68 -1.41 3.19 -6.54
N GLN A 69 -1.42 3.56 -7.83
CA GLN A 69 -0.58 2.93 -8.85
C GLN A 69 0.92 3.12 -8.54
N ILE A 70 1.35 4.34 -8.20
CA ILE A 70 2.76 4.63 -7.86
C ILE A 70 3.23 3.78 -6.67
N VAL A 71 2.42 3.69 -5.61
CA VAL A 71 2.76 2.88 -4.43
C VAL A 71 2.76 1.40 -4.78
N TYR A 72 1.78 0.92 -5.56
CA TYR A 72 1.74 -0.46 -6.02
C TYR A 72 2.99 -0.85 -6.81
N ASP A 73 3.36 -0.05 -7.81
CA ASP A 73 4.54 -0.26 -8.65
C ASP A 73 5.82 -0.32 -7.81
N ARG A 74 5.92 0.54 -6.78
CA ARG A 74 7.05 0.51 -5.85
C ARG A 74 7.12 -0.77 -5.02
N LEU A 75 5.98 -1.34 -4.62
CA LEU A 75 5.89 -2.54 -3.80
C LEU A 75 6.13 -3.83 -4.60
N VAL A 76 5.71 -3.89 -5.87
CA VAL A 76 5.94 -5.06 -6.73
C VAL A 76 7.33 -5.08 -7.35
N GLN A 77 8.02 -3.94 -7.40
CA GLN A 77 9.41 -3.88 -7.80
C GLN A 77 10.32 -4.32 -6.64
N PRO A 78 11.24 -5.29 -6.85
CA PRO A 78 12.25 -5.63 -5.86
C PRO A 78 13.07 -4.39 -5.51
N SER A 79 13.11 -4.00 -4.24
CA SER A 79 14.06 -2.99 -3.81
C SER A 79 15.45 -3.62 -3.77
N PRO A 80 16.49 -3.02 -4.39
CA PRO A 80 17.86 -3.50 -4.22
C PRO A 80 18.36 -3.40 -2.77
N LEU A 81 17.64 -2.70 -1.88
CA LEU A 81 17.97 -2.52 -0.46
C LEU A 81 17.08 -3.33 0.50
N THR A 82 16.01 -3.95 0.00
CA THR A 82 15.08 -4.76 0.80
C THR A 82 14.58 -5.91 -0.07
N PRO A 83 15.20 -7.10 0.02
CA PRO A 83 14.70 -8.30 -0.64
C PRO A 83 13.28 -8.59 -0.17
N LEU A 84 12.43 -9.07 -1.08
CA LEU A 84 11.16 -9.68 -0.67
C LEU A 84 11.46 -10.82 0.32
N PRO A 85 10.68 -11.00 1.39
CA PRO A 85 10.81 -12.19 2.22
C PRO A 85 10.63 -13.40 1.32
N GLU A 86 11.59 -14.33 1.34
CA GLU A 86 11.49 -15.59 0.64
C GLU A 86 10.25 -16.32 1.16
N GLY A 87 9.20 -16.36 0.34
CA GLY A 87 8.06 -17.22 0.61
C GLY A 87 8.55 -18.66 0.67
N GLU A 88 8.27 -19.33 1.79
CA GLU A 88 8.46 -20.77 1.96
C GLU A 88 7.87 -21.51 0.75
N GLY A 89 8.72 -22.31 0.11
CA GLY A 89 8.32 -23.11 -1.03
C GLY A 89 7.37 -24.25 -0.67
N ALA A 90 6.55 -24.59 -1.67
CA ALA A 90 5.82 -25.85 -1.87
C ALA A 90 4.65 -26.17 -0.93
#